data_AF-F2PHZ4-F1
#
_entry.id   AF-F2PHZ4-F1
#
_cell.length_a   1.000
_cell.length_b   1.000
_cell.length_c   1.000
_cell.angle_alpha   90.00
_cell.angle_beta   90.00
_cell.angle_gamma   90.00
#
_symmetry.space_group_name_H-M   'P 1'
#
loop_
_entity.id
_entity.type
_entity.pdbx_description
1 polymer ?
#
loop_
_entity_poly.entity_id
_entity_poly.type
_entity_poly.pdbx_seq_one_letter_code
_entity_poly.pdbx_strand_id
1 'polypeptide(L)'
;MDGPKRFPGVHWIWHGAISAVYEVHPQIVVKVPFPEERESFAKEIKIYETFSTHPPCPYIAQCFYYTDNGIFLEYMSREDPVFRLHLYSTLASRIHHNQIRDESTGVVTKVEKPEPIALRKRWMNDLAQAVAFLESLNLAHGDLRPENVLLDRDKLKVTDFDRAAEIGTPIERCKTPYRRFMNGTEPGEASDRSAGHLGPRTEQFDLGSLYYFINYGFEVYGDRCLDPENPREHGPKTIDLLQNMIFPELDGDPLIDDIIHKCWHNKYRKVADLAEYTEALLVREPSAAKDTEAGSSEDVTWKKALCQDLENRGLLDLTSRLNLASLLAGIDTARRPDGLSEVEVWFTFRFPKSLTALSLWL
;
A
#
# COMPACT_ATOMS: atom_id res chain seq x y z
N MET A 1 22.66 -11.91 -23.27
CA MET A 1 21.79 -10.92 -22.60
C MET A 1 21.08 -10.12 -23.69
N ASP A 2 19.85 -10.50 -24.03
CA ASP A 2 18.97 -9.79 -25.00
C ASP A 2 17.64 -9.35 -24.34
N GLY A 3 17.59 -9.30 -23.00
CA GLY A 3 16.38 -8.97 -22.21
C GLY A 3 15.61 -7.74 -22.72
N PRO A 4 16.28 -6.58 -22.92
CA PRO A 4 15.64 -5.37 -23.45
C PRO A 4 15.08 -5.50 -24.87
N LYS A 5 15.62 -6.43 -25.69
CA LYS A 5 15.09 -6.69 -27.04
C LYS A 5 13.89 -7.64 -27.02
N ARG A 6 13.82 -8.56 -26.04
CA ARG A 6 12.73 -9.55 -25.92
C ARG A 6 11.48 -8.96 -25.27
N PHE A 7 11.65 -8.00 -24.36
CA PHE A 7 10.58 -7.31 -23.64
C PHE A 7 10.87 -5.80 -23.48
N PRO A 8 10.69 -5.00 -24.55
CA PRO A 8 11.03 -3.57 -24.53
C PRO A 8 10.12 -2.71 -23.65
N GLY A 9 8.92 -3.19 -23.33
CA GLY A 9 7.94 -2.48 -22.48
C GLY A 9 7.96 -2.90 -21.01
N VAL A 10 9.02 -3.58 -20.56
CA VAL A 10 9.16 -3.97 -19.15
C VAL A 10 9.97 -2.92 -18.41
N HIS A 11 9.33 -2.27 -17.45
CA HIS A 11 9.93 -1.19 -16.66
C HIS A 11 9.87 -1.56 -15.18
N TRP A 12 10.96 -1.36 -14.46
CA TRP A 12 10.95 -1.51 -13.01
C TRP A 12 10.13 -0.36 -12.39
N ILE A 13 9.26 -0.69 -11.44
CA ILE A 13 8.36 0.26 -10.77
C ILE A 13 8.79 0.47 -9.32
N TRP A 14 9.00 -0.64 -8.61
CA TRP A 14 9.17 -0.61 -7.16
C TRP A 14 9.87 -1.86 -6.62
N HIS A 15 10.48 -1.71 -5.45
CA HIS A 15 11.13 -2.75 -4.67
C HIS A 15 10.47 -2.80 -3.29
N GLY A 16 10.01 -3.99 -2.89
CA GLY A 16 9.49 -4.26 -1.56
C GLY A 16 10.42 -5.15 -0.74
N ALA A 17 9.93 -5.60 0.41
CA ALA A 17 10.69 -6.50 1.28
C ALA A 17 10.88 -7.90 0.64
N ILE A 18 9.85 -8.41 -0.04
CA ILE A 18 9.84 -9.81 -0.52
C ILE A 18 9.83 -9.96 -2.05
N SER A 19 9.60 -8.87 -2.78
CA SER A 19 9.42 -8.90 -4.22
C SER A 19 9.75 -7.55 -4.86
N ALA A 20 9.91 -7.56 -6.18
CA ALA A 20 9.94 -6.35 -7.00
C ALA A 20 8.73 -6.32 -7.93
N VAL A 21 8.29 -5.11 -8.29
CA VAL A 21 7.16 -4.89 -9.18
C VAL A 21 7.65 -4.26 -10.48
N TYR A 22 7.16 -4.80 -11.60
CA TYR A 22 7.50 -4.34 -12.94
C TYR A 22 6.23 -3.98 -13.72
N GLU A 23 6.26 -2.85 -14.42
CA GLU A 23 5.31 -2.55 -15.49
C GLU A 23 5.56 -3.53 -16.63
N VAL A 24 4.50 -4.15 -17.13
CA VAL A 24 4.59 -5.02 -18.33
C VAL A 24 3.62 -4.57 -19.42
N HIS A 25 2.65 -3.73 -19.05
CA HIS A 25 1.66 -3.09 -19.89
C HIS A 25 1.12 -1.85 -19.13
N PRO A 26 0.61 -0.80 -19.79
CA PRO A 26 0.03 0.38 -19.13
C PRO A 26 -1.09 0.10 -18.10
N GLN A 27 -1.66 -1.11 -18.13
CA GLN A 27 -2.74 -1.57 -17.23
C GLN A 27 -2.38 -2.81 -16.42
N ILE A 28 -1.15 -3.34 -16.56
CA ILE A 28 -0.72 -4.57 -15.88
C ILE A 28 0.69 -4.40 -15.34
N VAL A 29 0.83 -4.73 -14.05
CA VAL A 29 2.14 -4.94 -13.42
C VAL A 29 2.33 -6.42 -13.12
N VAL A 30 3.58 -6.82 -12.93
CA VAL A 30 3.93 -8.14 -12.40
C VAL A 30 4.77 -7.97 -11.14
N LYS A 31 4.32 -8.60 -10.06
CA LYS A 31 5.06 -8.75 -8.80
C LYS A 31 5.86 -10.04 -8.87
N VAL A 32 7.16 -9.96 -8.65
CA VAL A 32 8.11 -11.07 -8.82
C VAL A 32 8.92 -11.23 -7.53
N PRO A 33 8.87 -12.40 -6.87
CA PRO A 33 9.52 -12.60 -5.59
C PRO A 33 11.05 -12.58 -5.69
N PHE A 34 11.70 -12.23 -4.59
CA PHE A 34 13.11 -12.53 -4.41
C PHE A 34 13.30 -14.03 -4.17
N PRO A 35 14.43 -14.63 -4.63
CA PRO A 35 14.66 -16.08 -4.52
C PRO A 35 14.50 -16.62 -3.09
N GLU A 36 14.97 -15.87 -2.11
CA GLU A 36 14.93 -16.19 -0.67
C GLU A 36 13.54 -16.05 -0.04
N GLU A 37 12.61 -15.34 -0.68
CA GLU A 37 11.29 -15.02 -0.12
C GLU A 37 10.14 -15.78 -0.79
N ARG A 38 10.45 -16.84 -1.54
CA ARG A 38 9.45 -17.66 -2.24
C ARG A 38 8.40 -18.29 -1.31
N GLU A 39 8.80 -18.66 -0.09
CA GLU A 39 7.85 -19.21 0.90
C GLU A 39 6.86 -18.14 1.38
N SER A 40 7.35 -16.93 1.67
CA SER A 40 6.52 -15.77 2.00
C SER A 40 5.57 -15.43 0.85
N PHE A 41 6.08 -15.41 -0.39
CA PHE A 41 5.31 -15.11 -1.58
C PHE A 41 4.23 -16.16 -1.88
N ALA A 42 4.49 -17.45 -1.60
CA ALA A 42 3.50 -18.50 -1.76
C ALA A 42 2.26 -18.29 -0.87
N LYS A 43 2.41 -17.62 0.28
CA LYS A 43 1.26 -17.23 1.12
C LYS A 43 0.38 -16.21 0.40
N GLU A 44 0.97 -15.19 -0.25
CA GLU A 44 0.21 -14.21 -1.03
C GLU A 44 -0.52 -14.86 -2.21
N ILE A 45 0.12 -15.82 -2.91
CA ILE A 45 -0.53 -16.59 -3.98
C ILE A 45 -1.82 -17.28 -3.49
N LYS A 46 -1.82 -17.84 -2.27
CA LYS A 46 -3.01 -18.48 -1.68
C LYS A 46 -4.16 -17.51 -1.42
N ILE A 47 -3.85 -16.24 -1.15
CA ILE A 47 -4.86 -15.20 -1.04
C ILE A 47 -5.52 -14.94 -2.40
N TYR A 48 -4.75 -14.78 -3.47
CA TYR A 48 -5.30 -14.59 -4.82
C TYR A 48 -6.02 -15.83 -5.36
N GLU A 49 -5.59 -17.05 -4.99
CA GLU A 49 -6.34 -18.28 -5.27
C GLU A 49 -7.73 -18.21 -4.64
N THR A 50 -7.81 -17.79 -3.37
CA THR A 50 -9.10 -17.59 -2.68
C THR A 50 -9.95 -16.55 -3.40
N PHE A 51 -9.39 -15.40 -3.79
CA PHE A 51 -10.11 -14.36 -4.53
C PHE A 51 -10.65 -14.88 -5.87
N SER A 52 -9.90 -15.73 -6.57
CA SER A 52 -10.29 -16.27 -7.88
C SER A 52 -11.55 -17.15 -7.85
N THR A 53 -11.92 -17.65 -6.67
CA THR A 53 -13.11 -18.49 -6.47
C THR A 53 -14.36 -17.69 -6.07
N HIS A 54 -14.24 -16.36 -5.97
CA HIS A 54 -15.30 -15.45 -5.54
C HIS A 54 -15.56 -14.35 -6.58
N PRO A 55 -16.74 -13.70 -6.56
CA PRO A 55 -16.96 -12.50 -7.36
C PRO A 55 -15.89 -11.43 -7.06
N PRO A 56 -15.40 -10.71 -8.08
CA PRO A 56 -14.35 -9.71 -7.88
C PRO A 56 -14.85 -8.55 -7.01
N CYS A 57 -14.00 -8.10 -6.08
CA CYS A 57 -14.24 -6.88 -5.31
C CYS A 57 -13.72 -5.67 -6.10
N PRO A 58 -14.55 -4.66 -6.41
CA PRO A 58 -14.12 -3.50 -7.20
C PRO A 58 -13.11 -2.60 -6.46
N TYR A 59 -12.99 -2.76 -5.15
CA TYR A 59 -12.11 -1.95 -4.28
C TYR A 59 -10.78 -2.65 -3.96
N ILE A 60 -10.50 -3.80 -4.58
CA ILE A 60 -9.22 -4.52 -4.49
C ILE A 60 -8.56 -4.52 -5.87
N ALA A 61 -7.25 -4.31 -5.92
CA ALA A 61 -6.47 -4.40 -7.16
C ALA A 61 -6.62 -5.80 -7.76
N GLN A 62 -7.08 -5.87 -9.00
CA GLN A 62 -7.44 -7.14 -9.60
C GLN A 62 -6.21 -7.98 -9.96
N CYS A 63 -6.22 -9.27 -9.63
CA CYS A 63 -5.25 -10.23 -10.15
C CYS A 63 -5.77 -10.87 -11.44
N PHE A 64 -4.99 -10.78 -12.52
CA PHE A 64 -5.35 -11.35 -13.83
C PHE A 64 -4.80 -12.77 -14.01
N TYR A 65 -3.62 -13.03 -13.45
CA TYR A 65 -2.92 -14.31 -13.58
C TYR A 65 -1.81 -14.42 -12.53
N TYR A 66 -1.52 -15.64 -12.06
CA TYR A 66 -0.45 -15.88 -11.09
C TYR A 66 0.17 -17.25 -11.34
N THR A 67 1.46 -17.38 -11.01
CA THR A 67 2.20 -18.64 -10.89
C THR A 67 3.13 -18.59 -9.70
N ASP A 68 3.82 -19.68 -9.41
CA ASP A 68 4.81 -19.75 -8.31
C ASP A 68 5.93 -18.70 -8.41
N ASN A 69 6.12 -18.07 -9.58
CA ASN A 69 7.20 -17.12 -9.83
C ASN A 69 6.71 -15.68 -10.07
N GLY A 70 5.40 -15.41 -10.02
CA GLY A 70 4.91 -14.05 -10.15
C GLY A 70 3.40 -13.91 -10.16
N ILE A 71 2.93 -12.71 -9.81
CA ILE A 71 1.52 -12.35 -9.75
C ILE A 71 1.31 -11.13 -10.65
N PHE A 72 0.43 -11.26 -11.63
CA PHE A 72 0.06 -10.18 -12.55
C PHE A 72 -1.17 -9.45 -12.04
N LEU A 73 -1.00 -8.16 -11.77
CA LEU A 73 -1.98 -7.31 -11.10
C LEU A 73 -2.38 -6.14 -11.98
N GLU A 74 -3.56 -5.60 -11.70
CA GLU A 74 -4.04 -4.33 -12.20
C GLU A 74 -3.05 -3.21 -11.91
N TYR A 75 -2.66 -2.49 -12.96
CA TYR A 75 -1.85 -1.31 -12.82
C TYR A 75 -2.74 -0.08 -12.66
N MET A 76 -2.80 0.46 -11.44
CA MET A 76 -3.44 1.74 -11.12
C MET A 76 -2.49 2.88 -11.51
N SER A 77 -2.32 3.10 -12.81
CA SER A 77 -1.43 4.13 -13.35
C SER A 77 -2.20 5.34 -13.85
N ARG A 78 -1.62 6.53 -13.69
CA ARG A 78 -2.08 7.74 -14.37
C ARG A 78 -1.27 7.91 -15.64
N GLU A 79 -1.94 8.17 -16.76
CA GLU A 79 -1.26 8.85 -17.87
C GLU A 79 -0.90 10.26 -17.41
N ASP A 80 0.39 10.53 -17.21
CA ASP A 80 0.87 11.91 -17.15
C ASP A 80 1.09 12.42 -18.59
N PRO A 81 0.23 13.33 -19.09
CA PRO A 81 0.33 13.79 -20.48
C PRO A 81 1.61 14.62 -20.73
N VAL A 82 2.32 15.05 -19.68
CA VAL A 82 3.50 15.92 -19.77
C VAL A 82 4.80 15.12 -19.68
N PHE A 83 4.88 14.17 -18.74
CA PHE A 83 6.15 13.48 -18.46
C PHE A 83 6.30 12.09 -19.10
N ARG A 84 5.24 11.50 -19.68
CA ARG A 84 5.24 10.12 -20.23
C ARG A 84 5.89 9.08 -19.29
N LEU A 85 5.90 9.36 -17.99
CA LEU A 85 6.28 8.42 -16.95
C LEU A 85 4.98 7.96 -16.30
N HIS A 86 4.66 6.66 -16.42
CA HIS A 86 3.59 6.06 -15.65
C HIS A 86 4.00 6.08 -14.17
N LEU A 87 3.56 7.10 -13.45
CA LEU A 87 3.70 7.14 -12.00
C LEU A 87 2.45 6.53 -11.41
N TYR A 88 2.59 5.36 -10.80
CA TYR A 88 1.60 4.87 -9.85
C TYR A 88 1.49 5.88 -8.70
N SER A 89 0.27 6.09 -8.22
CA SER A 89 0.03 6.97 -7.08
C SER A 89 -0.55 6.16 -5.95
N THR A 90 0.03 6.30 -4.76
CA THR A 90 -0.52 5.76 -3.52
C THR A 90 -1.23 6.88 -2.75
N LEU A 91 -2.12 6.51 -1.84
CA LEU A 91 -2.72 7.46 -0.91
C LEU A 91 -1.64 8.21 -0.12
N ALA A 92 -0.57 7.52 0.29
CA ALA A 92 0.60 8.11 0.93
C ALA A 92 1.18 9.26 0.08
N SER A 93 1.54 8.96 -1.17
CA SER A 93 2.15 9.92 -2.08
C SER A 93 1.24 11.12 -2.34
N ARG A 94 -0.05 10.88 -2.60
CA ARG A 94 -1.01 11.97 -2.89
C ARG A 94 -1.15 12.93 -1.71
N ILE A 95 -1.29 12.43 -0.50
CA ILE A 95 -1.44 13.27 0.70
C ILE A 95 -0.12 13.94 1.08
N HIS A 96 1.02 13.23 0.98
CA HIS A 96 2.34 13.79 1.29
C HIS A 96 2.70 14.99 0.41
N HIS A 97 2.31 15.00 -0.87
CA HIS A 97 2.53 16.16 -1.74
C HIS A 97 1.80 17.44 -1.30
N ASN A 98 0.78 17.33 -0.44
CA ASN A 98 0.02 18.47 0.07
C ASN A 98 0.49 18.94 1.46
N GLN A 99 1.60 18.40 1.97
CA GLN A 99 2.13 18.73 3.30
C GLN A 99 3.26 19.74 3.21
N ILE A 100 3.30 20.66 4.17
CA ILE A 100 4.51 21.40 4.54
C ILE A 100 5.00 20.81 5.86
N ARG A 101 6.30 20.47 5.89
CA ARG A 101 6.96 19.90 7.06
C ARG A 101 8.05 20.83 7.55
N ASP A 102 8.21 20.87 8.86
CA ASP A 102 9.39 21.47 9.46
C ASP A 102 10.62 20.59 9.14
N GLU A 103 11.66 21.19 8.55
CA GLU A 103 12.83 20.44 8.08
C GLU A 103 13.61 19.79 9.23
N SER A 104 13.60 20.40 10.42
CA SER A 104 14.39 19.94 11.55
C SER A 104 13.76 18.72 12.22
N THR A 105 12.44 18.74 12.39
CA THR A 105 11.67 17.74 13.13
C THR A 105 10.93 16.75 12.23
N GLY A 106 10.63 17.12 10.98
CA GLY A 106 9.79 16.33 10.08
C GLY A 106 8.28 16.47 10.36
N VAL A 107 7.91 17.24 11.38
CA VAL A 107 6.53 17.51 11.78
C VAL A 107 5.79 18.24 10.67
N VAL A 108 4.56 17.80 10.39
CA VAL A 108 3.65 18.50 9.47
C VAL A 108 3.18 19.79 10.14
N THR A 109 3.62 20.93 9.63
CA THR A 109 3.23 22.24 10.15
C THR A 109 2.00 22.80 9.47
N LYS A 110 1.71 22.32 8.25
CA LYS A 110 0.52 22.72 7.49
C LYS A 110 0.18 21.67 6.43
N VAL A 111 -1.11 21.48 6.18
CA VAL A 111 -1.64 20.79 5.00
C VAL A 111 -2.21 21.84 4.06
N GLU A 112 -1.57 22.05 2.90
CA GLU A 112 -1.91 23.13 1.96
C GLU A 112 -3.25 22.90 1.28
N LYS A 113 -3.51 21.65 0.92
CA LYS A 113 -4.69 21.27 0.14
C LYS A 113 -5.25 19.93 0.65
N PRO A 114 -6.12 19.96 1.68
CA PRO A 114 -6.86 18.76 2.04
C PRO A 114 -7.80 18.35 0.90
N GLU A 115 -8.05 17.06 0.79
CA GLU A 115 -8.98 16.55 -0.22
C GLU A 115 -10.43 16.97 0.10
N PRO A 116 -11.30 17.15 -0.90
CA PRO A 116 -12.70 17.49 -0.67
C PRO A 116 -13.39 16.49 0.26
N ILE A 117 -14.25 16.97 1.16
CA ILE A 117 -14.97 16.12 2.13
C ILE A 117 -15.70 14.95 1.46
N ALA A 118 -16.38 15.21 0.34
CA ALA A 118 -17.09 14.18 -0.40
C ALA A 118 -16.13 13.09 -0.94
N LEU A 119 -14.91 13.47 -1.36
CA LEU A 119 -13.90 12.50 -1.81
C LEU A 119 -13.36 11.69 -0.63
N ARG A 120 -13.08 12.35 0.50
CA ARG A 120 -12.66 11.67 1.74
C ARG A 120 -13.67 10.61 2.18
N LYS A 121 -14.97 10.97 2.23
CA LYS A 121 -16.05 10.03 2.57
C LYS A 121 -16.14 8.86 1.59
N ARG A 122 -15.96 9.11 0.28
CA ARG A 122 -15.92 8.03 -0.73
C ARG A 122 -14.76 7.09 -0.49
N TRP A 123 -13.53 7.59 -0.29
CA TRP A 123 -12.39 6.74 0.02
C TRP A 123 -12.56 5.96 1.31
N MET A 124 -13.15 6.55 2.35
CA MET A 124 -13.45 5.84 3.60
C MET A 124 -14.40 4.67 3.36
N ASN A 125 -15.46 4.87 2.57
CA ASN A 125 -16.38 3.81 2.16
C ASN A 125 -15.65 2.73 1.34
N ASP A 126 -14.92 3.11 0.30
CA ASP A 126 -14.24 2.16 -0.59
C ASP A 126 -13.26 1.27 0.19
N LEU A 127 -12.53 1.85 1.15
CA LEU A 127 -11.69 1.10 2.09
C LEU A 127 -12.51 0.15 2.97
N ALA A 128 -13.63 0.61 3.56
CA ALA A 128 -14.50 -0.24 4.38
C ALA A 128 -15.05 -1.42 3.58
N GLN A 129 -15.46 -1.18 2.33
CA GLN A 129 -15.99 -2.20 1.44
C GLN A 129 -14.92 -3.22 1.03
N ALA A 130 -13.69 -2.78 0.75
CA ALA A 130 -12.56 -3.67 0.49
C ALA A 130 -12.28 -4.61 1.67
N VAL A 131 -12.25 -4.07 2.89
CA VAL A 131 -11.95 -4.85 4.09
C VAL A 131 -13.13 -5.72 4.52
N ALA A 132 -14.38 -5.27 4.34
CA ALA A 132 -15.56 -6.10 4.54
C ALA A 132 -15.62 -7.29 3.57
N PHE A 133 -15.15 -7.12 2.34
CA PHE A 133 -14.96 -8.24 1.42
C PHE A 133 -13.94 -9.25 1.96
N LEU A 134 -12.78 -8.82 2.46
CA LEU A 134 -11.81 -9.72 3.10
C LEU A 134 -12.43 -10.45 4.30
N GLU A 135 -13.13 -9.72 5.17
CA GLU A 135 -13.82 -10.28 6.35
C GLU A 135 -14.84 -11.35 5.93
N SER A 136 -15.55 -11.15 4.81
CA SER A 136 -16.51 -12.13 4.28
C SER A 136 -15.87 -13.45 3.82
N LEU A 137 -14.57 -13.42 3.51
CA LEU A 137 -13.75 -14.58 3.16
C LEU A 137 -13.02 -15.17 4.36
N ASN A 138 -13.32 -14.72 5.58
CA ASN A 138 -12.58 -15.04 6.81
C ASN A 138 -11.10 -14.61 6.75
N LEU A 139 -10.80 -13.56 6.00
CA LEU A 139 -9.46 -12.98 5.86
C LEU A 139 -9.38 -11.60 6.53
N ALA A 140 -8.19 -11.25 6.98
CA ALA A 140 -7.79 -9.91 7.36
C ALA A 140 -6.60 -9.49 6.51
N HIS A 141 -6.48 -8.21 6.17
CA HIS A 141 -5.37 -7.73 5.35
C HIS A 141 -4.05 -7.77 6.11
N GLY A 142 -4.05 -7.40 7.40
CA GLY A 142 -2.86 -7.51 8.24
C GLY A 142 -1.76 -6.48 7.97
N ASP A 143 -1.93 -5.52 7.05
CA ASP A 143 -0.99 -4.42 6.77
C ASP A 143 -1.67 -3.22 6.08
N LEU A 144 -2.86 -2.82 6.53
CA LEU A 144 -3.55 -1.66 5.97
C LEU A 144 -2.81 -0.36 6.33
N ARG A 145 -2.35 0.34 5.29
CA ARG A 145 -1.60 1.60 5.42
C ARG A 145 -1.62 2.38 4.09
N PRO A 146 -1.35 3.70 4.07
CA PRO A 146 -1.51 4.53 2.89
C PRO A 146 -0.68 4.10 1.68
N GLU A 147 0.44 3.39 1.89
CA GLU A 147 1.26 2.84 0.81
C GLU A 147 0.60 1.66 0.09
N ASN A 148 -0.27 0.91 0.78
CA ASN A 148 -0.98 -0.26 0.25
C ASN A 148 -2.37 0.12 -0.30
N VAL A 149 -2.58 1.41 -0.53
CA VAL A 149 -3.80 1.99 -1.08
C VAL A 149 -3.44 2.72 -2.38
N LEU A 150 -3.79 2.13 -3.51
CA LEU A 150 -3.51 2.64 -4.85
C LEU A 150 -4.60 3.62 -5.31
N LEU A 151 -4.20 4.60 -6.09
CA LEU A 151 -5.08 5.62 -6.66
C LEU A 151 -4.92 5.70 -8.19
N ASP A 152 -6.06 5.68 -8.88
CA ASP A 152 -6.19 6.15 -10.26
C ASP A 152 -7.17 7.31 -10.27
N ARG A 153 -6.64 8.52 -10.45
CA ARG A 153 -7.36 9.77 -10.21
C ARG A 153 -7.95 9.73 -8.78
N ASP A 154 -9.27 9.71 -8.68
CA ASP A 154 -10.02 9.69 -7.42
C ASP A 154 -10.54 8.29 -7.04
N LYS A 155 -10.29 7.27 -7.87
CA LYS A 155 -10.65 5.88 -7.56
C LYS A 155 -9.58 5.26 -6.68
N LEU A 156 -10.00 4.53 -5.65
CA LEU A 156 -9.14 3.87 -4.68
C LEU A 156 -9.26 2.35 -4.79
N LYS A 157 -8.13 1.65 -4.71
CA LYS A 157 -8.09 0.19 -4.54
C LYS A 157 -7.02 -0.23 -3.53
N VAL A 158 -7.35 -1.22 -2.71
CA VAL A 158 -6.43 -1.86 -1.77
C VAL A 158 -5.58 -2.90 -2.50
N THR A 159 -4.30 -3.00 -2.14
CA THR A 159 -3.32 -3.92 -2.74
C THR A 159 -2.38 -4.50 -1.67
N ASP A 160 -1.49 -5.39 -2.09
CA ASP A 160 -0.38 -5.93 -1.30
C ASP A 160 -0.83 -6.84 -0.13
N PHE A 161 -1.13 -8.09 -0.47
CA PHE A 161 -1.72 -9.06 0.46
C PHE A 161 -0.68 -9.99 1.10
N ASP A 162 0.60 -9.60 1.10
CA ASP A 162 1.72 -10.40 1.66
C ASP A 162 1.54 -10.75 3.14
N ARG A 163 0.82 -9.90 3.87
CA ARG A 163 0.51 -10.10 5.30
C ARG A 163 -0.93 -10.52 5.55
N ALA A 164 -1.72 -10.71 4.49
CA ALA A 164 -3.09 -11.15 4.64
C ALA A 164 -3.12 -12.62 5.09
N ALA A 165 -4.03 -12.91 6.02
CA ALA A 165 -4.15 -14.23 6.60
C ALA A 165 -5.56 -14.41 7.18
N GLU A 166 -5.87 -15.63 7.61
CA GLU A 166 -7.15 -15.93 8.24
C GLU A 166 -7.34 -15.13 9.54
N ILE A 167 -8.58 -14.72 9.78
CA ILE A 167 -8.98 -14.12 11.05
C ILE A 167 -8.66 -15.11 12.19
N GLY A 168 -8.06 -14.60 13.26
CA GLY A 168 -7.54 -15.39 14.37
C GLY A 168 -6.05 -15.74 14.23
N THR A 169 -5.37 -15.39 13.14
CA THR A 169 -3.92 -15.56 13.01
C THR A 169 -3.17 -14.57 13.93
N PRO A 170 -2.14 -14.99 14.68
CA PRO A 170 -1.34 -14.08 15.51
C PRO A 170 -0.64 -12.99 14.69
N ILE A 171 -0.60 -11.77 15.22
CA ILE A 171 0.10 -10.66 14.56
C ILE A 171 1.60 -10.72 14.87
N GLU A 172 2.41 -11.01 13.85
CA GLU A 172 3.87 -11.07 14.00
C GLU A 172 4.54 -9.68 14.00
N ARG A 173 3.97 -8.71 13.28
CA ARG A 173 4.54 -7.36 13.13
C ARG A 173 3.46 -6.31 13.30
N CYS A 174 3.69 -5.40 14.24
CA CYS A 174 2.83 -4.25 14.49
C CYS A 174 3.44 -3.01 13.82
N LYS A 175 2.75 -2.45 12.82
CA LYS A 175 3.15 -1.20 12.15
C LYS A 175 2.36 -0.02 12.68
N THR A 176 2.94 0.67 13.66
CA THR A 176 2.46 1.95 14.18
C THR A 176 2.58 3.04 13.09
N PRO A 177 1.66 4.02 12.99
CA PRO A 177 0.46 4.25 13.82
C PRO A 177 -0.80 3.51 13.34
N TYR A 178 -0.69 2.71 12.27
CA TYR A 178 -1.85 2.01 11.72
C TYR A 178 -2.29 0.86 12.61
N ARG A 179 -1.38 0.24 13.36
CA ARG A 179 -1.70 -0.77 14.38
C ARG A 179 -1.11 -0.39 15.73
N ARG A 180 -1.66 -0.97 16.80
CA ARG A 180 -1.15 -0.82 18.17
C ARG A 180 -0.99 -2.13 18.91
N PHE A 181 -0.14 -2.10 19.93
CA PHE A 181 -0.07 -3.15 20.94
C PHE A 181 -1.24 -3.00 21.93
N MET A 182 -1.62 -4.12 22.56
CA MET A 182 -2.62 -4.12 23.63
C MET A 182 -1.99 -3.66 24.96
N ASN A 183 -2.78 -3.00 25.81
CA ASN A 183 -2.35 -2.60 27.16
C ASN A 183 -2.55 -3.69 28.23
N GLY A 184 -2.99 -4.89 27.84
CA GLY A 184 -3.23 -6.02 28.75
C GLY A 184 -4.47 -5.88 29.64
N THR A 185 -5.29 -4.84 29.44
CA THR A 185 -6.56 -4.65 30.17
C THR A 185 -7.79 -4.91 29.29
N GLU A 186 -7.58 -5.27 28.03
CA GLU A 186 -8.64 -5.58 27.06
C GLU A 186 -9.31 -6.94 27.38
N PRO A 187 -10.66 -7.05 27.33
CA PRO A 187 -11.35 -8.30 27.65
C PRO A 187 -11.05 -9.41 26.62
N GLY A 188 -10.70 -10.61 27.10
CA GLY A 188 -10.70 -11.84 26.29
C GLY A 188 -9.36 -12.31 25.72
N GLU A 189 -8.27 -11.57 25.94
CA GLU A 189 -6.93 -11.99 25.49
C GLU A 189 -5.92 -11.88 26.64
N ALA A 190 -4.94 -12.81 26.67
CA ALA A 190 -3.98 -12.94 27.75
C ALA A 190 -3.21 -11.63 27.97
N SER A 191 -2.64 -11.46 29.17
CA SER A 191 -1.83 -10.31 29.64
C SER A 191 -0.54 -10.06 28.85
N ASP A 192 -0.46 -10.52 27.61
CA ASP A 192 0.64 -10.32 26.69
C ASP A 192 0.53 -8.92 26.06
N ARG A 193 1.65 -8.19 26.04
CA ARG A 193 1.77 -6.91 25.34
C ARG A 193 1.93 -7.13 23.83
N SER A 194 1.26 -8.14 23.27
CA SER A 194 1.25 -8.41 21.85
C SER A 194 0.27 -7.50 21.12
N ALA A 195 0.30 -7.53 19.79
CA ALA A 195 -0.70 -6.86 18.96
C ALA A 195 -2.02 -7.66 18.87
N GLY A 196 -2.08 -8.84 19.51
CA GLY A 196 -3.22 -9.75 19.48
C GLY A 196 -3.29 -10.57 18.18
N HIS A 197 -4.49 -10.97 17.81
CA HIS A 197 -4.76 -11.73 16.59
C HIS A 197 -5.46 -10.86 15.55
N LEU A 198 -5.23 -11.16 14.28
CA LEU A 198 -5.92 -10.53 13.16
C LEU A 198 -7.43 -10.72 13.27
N GLY A 199 -8.19 -9.67 13.00
CA GLY A 199 -9.63 -9.74 12.98
C GLY A 199 -10.30 -8.36 12.95
N PRO A 200 -11.63 -8.31 13.16
CA PRO A 200 -12.39 -7.07 13.03
C PRO A 200 -11.87 -5.94 13.91
N ARG A 201 -11.37 -6.25 15.12
CA ARG A 201 -10.77 -5.27 16.04
C ARG A 201 -9.53 -4.60 15.43
N THR A 202 -8.63 -5.39 14.87
CA THR A 202 -7.34 -4.88 14.35
C THR A 202 -7.55 -4.14 13.04
N GLU A 203 -8.37 -4.69 12.14
CA GLU A 203 -8.66 -4.06 10.86
C GLU A 203 -9.44 -2.74 11.02
N GLN A 204 -10.37 -2.66 11.99
CA GLN A 204 -11.02 -1.39 12.35
C GLN A 204 -10.02 -0.35 12.86
N PHE A 205 -9.05 -0.75 13.69
CA PHE A 205 -8.05 0.18 14.19
C PHE A 205 -7.19 0.73 13.04
N ASP A 206 -6.74 -0.15 12.13
CA ASP A 206 -6.00 0.22 10.93
C ASP A 206 -6.82 1.18 10.03
N LEU A 207 -8.11 0.88 9.82
CA LEU A 207 -9.03 1.77 9.11
C LEU A 207 -9.21 3.11 9.81
N GLY A 208 -9.33 3.14 11.15
CA GLY A 208 -9.43 4.38 11.92
C GLY A 208 -8.21 5.29 11.72
N SER A 209 -7.00 4.71 11.72
CA SER A 209 -5.76 5.45 11.45
C SER A 209 -5.64 5.90 9.99
N LEU A 210 -6.11 5.10 9.03
CA LEU A 210 -6.22 5.52 7.62
C LEU A 210 -7.23 6.67 7.45
N TYR A 211 -8.37 6.61 8.13
CA TYR A 211 -9.39 7.66 8.08
C TYR A 211 -8.88 8.95 8.73
N TYR A 212 -8.12 8.86 9.81
CA TYR A 212 -7.38 9.99 10.36
C TYR A 212 -6.43 10.59 9.32
N PHE A 213 -5.61 9.75 8.68
CA PHE A 213 -4.69 10.20 7.63
C PHE A 213 -5.41 10.92 6.48
N ILE A 214 -6.53 10.36 6.02
CA ILE A 214 -7.38 10.97 4.99
C ILE A 214 -7.99 12.29 5.46
N ASN A 215 -8.47 12.36 6.69
CA ASN A 215 -9.22 13.51 7.21
C ASN A 215 -8.31 14.71 7.53
N TYR A 216 -7.19 14.44 8.19
CA TYR A 216 -6.26 15.46 8.67
C TYR A 216 -5.13 15.74 7.69
N GLY A 217 -4.84 14.80 6.78
CA GLY A 217 -3.77 14.94 5.80
C GLY A 217 -2.38 14.62 6.36
N PHE A 218 -2.28 13.98 7.51
CA PHE A 218 -1.04 13.53 8.14
C PHE A 218 -1.30 12.34 9.08
N GLU A 219 -0.24 11.59 9.41
CA GLU A 219 -0.36 10.40 10.25
C GLU A 219 -0.71 10.76 11.70
N VAL A 220 -1.20 9.80 12.50
CA VAL A 220 -1.50 10.05 13.91
C VAL A 220 -0.26 10.58 14.63
N TYR A 221 -0.38 11.77 15.25
CA TYR A 221 0.71 12.56 15.85
C TYR A 221 1.79 13.10 14.88
N GLY A 222 1.54 13.07 13.58
CA GLY A 222 2.45 13.63 12.57
C GLY A 222 2.55 15.16 12.59
N ASP A 223 1.68 15.84 13.32
CA ASP A 223 1.58 17.30 13.47
C ASP A 223 2.33 17.87 14.68
N ARG A 224 2.99 17.02 15.47
CA ARG A 224 3.64 17.46 16.71
C ARG A 224 4.90 16.65 17.02
N CYS A 225 5.87 17.31 17.63
CA CYS A 225 7.04 16.64 18.19
C CYS A 225 6.62 15.91 19.48
N LEU A 226 6.85 14.59 19.54
CA LEU A 226 6.55 13.77 20.73
C LEU A 226 7.75 13.60 21.67
N ASP A 227 8.96 13.80 21.15
CA ASP A 227 10.19 13.69 21.90
C ASP A 227 11.11 14.89 21.59
N PRO A 228 11.15 15.91 22.47
CA PRO A 228 11.99 17.08 22.27
C PRO A 228 13.49 16.76 22.24
N GLU A 229 13.93 15.64 22.83
CA GLU A 229 15.34 15.22 22.83
C GLU A 229 15.71 14.55 21.50
N ASN A 230 14.75 13.87 20.86
CA ASN A 230 14.90 13.25 19.55
C ASN A 230 13.74 13.66 18.61
N PRO A 231 13.73 14.90 18.08
CA PRO A 231 12.54 15.44 17.41
C PRO A 231 12.10 14.74 16.13
N ARG A 232 12.96 13.90 15.55
CA ARG A 232 12.65 13.06 14.36
C ARG A 232 12.20 11.65 14.73
N GLU A 233 12.34 11.24 15.99
CA GLU A 233 11.99 9.90 16.45
C GLU A 233 10.61 9.90 17.11
N HIS A 234 9.58 9.54 16.34
CA HIS A 234 8.19 9.48 16.84
C HIS A 234 7.79 8.07 17.30
N GLY A 235 8.42 7.02 16.76
CA GLY A 235 7.98 5.63 16.88
C GLY A 235 7.69 5.16 18.32
N PRO A 236 8.68 5.19 19.23
CA PRO A 236 8.49 4.70 20.60
C PRO A 236 7.40 5.44 21.39
N LYS A 237 7.31 6.76 21.25
CA LYS A 237 6.29 7.58 21.93
C LYS A 237 4.90 7.33 21.37
N THR A 238 4.77 7.24 20.04
CA THR A 238 3.49 6.89 19.41
C THR A 238 3.02 5.51 19.85
N ILE A 239 3.93 4.53 19.95
CA ILE A 239 3.61 3.19 20.48
C ILE A 239 3.03 3.28 21.89
N ASP A 240 3.69 4.01 22.80
CA ASP A 240 3.23 4.16 24.18
C ASP A 240 1.85 4.83 24.26
N LEU A 241 1.66 5.93 23.54
CA LEU A 241 0.38 6.64 23.50
C LEU A 241 -0.76 5.74 23.01
N LEU A 242 -0.58 5.10 21.85
CA LEU A 242 -1.62 4.27 21.25
C LEU A 242 -1.87 2.99 22.06
N GLN A 243 -0.81 2.38 22.64
CA GLN A 243 -0.98 1.25 23.55
C GLN A 243 -1.86 1.63 24.73
N ASN A 244 -1.65 2.82 25.31
CA ASN A 244 -2.46 3.34 26.41
C ASN A 244 -3.80 3.94 25.98
N MET A 245 -4.22 3.78 24.72
CA MET A 245 -5.47 4.33 24.17
C MET A 245 -5.56 5.85 24.31
N ILE A 246 -4.41 6.52 24.30
CA ILE A 246 -4.31 7.97 24.23
C ILE A 246 -4.26 8.29 22.73
N PHE A 247 -5.19 9.12 22.27
CA PHE A 247 -5.33 9.51 20.87
C PHE A 247 -5.22 11.05 20.75
N PRO A 248 -4.88 11.59 19.57
CA PRO A 248 -5.00 13.02 19.34
C PRO A 248 -6.46 13.48 19.47
N GLU A 249 -6.64 14.77 19.74
CA GLU A 249 -7.96 15.40 19.68
C GLU A 249 -8.49 15.34 18.25
N LEU A 250 -9.80 15.13 18.12
CA LEU A 250 -10.48 15.10 16.83
C LEU A 250 -11.33 16.37 16.67
N ASP A 251 -10.85 17.30 15.83
CA ASP A 251 -11.47 18.60 15.55
C ASP A 251 -11.69 18.86 14.03
N GLY A 252 -11.86 17.79 13.25
CA GLY A 252 -12.05 17.81 11.81
C GLY A 252 -13.53 17.85 11.40
N ASP A 253 -13.92 16.99 10.46
CA ASP A 253 -15.33 16.80 10.11
C ASP A 253 -16.02 15.94 11.18
N PRO A 254 -17.08 16.44 11.87
CA PRO A 254 -17.66 15.74 13.02
C PRO A 254 -18.15 14.31 12.73
N LEU A 255 -18.57 14.05 11.49
CA LEU A 255 -19.07 12.74 11.09
C LEU A 255 -17.92 11.78 10.77
N ILE A 256 -16.85 12.25 10.14
CA ILE A 256 -15.63 11.47 9.94
C ILE A 256 -14.97 11.18 11.30
N ASP A 257 -14.90 12.17 12.18
CA ASP A 257 -14.30 12.06 13.51
C ASP A 257 -15.03 11.05 14.40
N ASP A 258 -16.36 11.02 14.36
CA ASP A 258 -17.16 9.99 15.05
C ASP A 258 -16.83 8.58 14.53
N ILE A 259 -16.61 8.42 13.22
CA ILE A 259 -16.19 7.13 12.65
C ILE A 259 -14.78 6.75 13.11
N ILE A 260 -13.81 7.67 13.04
CA ILE A 260 -12.43 7.45 13.52
C ILE A 260 -12.46 7.01 14.99
N HIS A 261 -13.17 7.76 15.84
CA HIS A 261 -13.31 7.45 17.25
C HIS A 261 -13.90 6.06 17.48
N LYS A 262 -14.99 5.71 16.76
CA LYS A 262 -15.63 4.39 16.85
C LYS A 262 -14.70 3.25 16.41
N CYS A 263 -13.94 3.45 15.34
CA CYS A 263 -12.94 2.50 14.84
C CYS A 263 -11.84 2.22 15.87
N TRP A 264 -11.21 3.28 16.41
CA TRP A 264 -10.16 3.13 17.42
C TRP A 264 -10.65 2.47 18.72
N HIS A 265 -11.93 2.63 19.06
CA HIS A 265 -12.55 2.06 20.26
C HIS A 265 -13.35 0.77 20.00
N ASN A 266 -13.15 0.13 18.85
CA ASN A 266 -13.77 -1.14 18.49
C ASN A 266 -15.31 -1.14 18.67
N LYS A 267 -15.98 -0.10 18.17
CA LYS A 267 -17.42 0.09 18.33
C LYS A 267 -18.25 -0.57 17.23
N TYR A 268 -17.63 -1.06 16.16
CA TYR A 268 -18.30 -1.96 15.21
C TYR A 268 -17.95 -3.40 15.60
N ARG A 269 -18.95 -4.28 15.53
CA ARG A 269 -18.75 -5.70 15.86
C ARG A 269 -18.06 -6.42 14.71
N LYS A 270 -18.38 -6.03 13.47
CA LYS A 270 -17.77 -6.47 12.22
C LYS A 270 -17.35 -5.28 11.38
N VAL A 271 -16.37 -5.48 10.50
CA VAL A 271 -16.03 -4.46 9.48
C VAL A 271 -17.19 -4.26 8.50
N ALA A 272 -17.96 -5.31 8.22
CA ALA A 272 -19.21 -5.20 7.45
C ALA A 272 -20.20 -4.17 8.04
N ASP A 273 -20.30 -4.06 9.37
CA ASP A 273 -21.18 -3.07 10.02
C ASP A 273 -20.69 -1.62 9.74
N LEU A 274 -19.37 -1.42 9.65
CA LEU A 274 -18.76 -0.14 9.26
C LEU A 274 -18.97 0.16 7.76
N ALA A 275 -18.85 -0.86 6.90
CA ALA A 275 -19.08 -0.73 5.47
C ALA A 275 -20.54 -0.33 5.16
N GLU A 276 -21.51 -0.98 5.80
CA GLU A 276 -22.93 -0.60 5.71
C GLU A 276 -23.17 0.84 6.18
N TYR A 277 -22.53 1.25 7.28
CA TYR A 277 -22.67 2.60 7.82
C TYR A 277 -22.12 3.66 6.86
N THR A 278 -20.90 3.46 6.35
CA THR A 278 -20.25 4.41 5.42
C THR A 278 -20.98 4.50 4.08
N GLU A 279 -21.51 3.40 3.56
CA GLU A 279 -22.32 3.39 2.34
C GLU A 279 -23.61 4.20 2.53
N ALA A 280 -24.32 3.99 3.65
CA ALA A 280 -25.55 4.71 3.96
C ALA A 280 -25.35 6.23 4.05
N LEU A 281 -24.14 6.68 4.43
CA LEU A 281 -23.79 8.10 4.46
C LEU A 281 -23.62 8.68 3.05
N LEU A 282 -23.04 7.92 2.12
CA LEU A 282 -22.89 8.37 0.73
C LEU A 282 -24.23 8.45 -0.01
N VAL A 283 -25.15 7.51 0.22
CA VAL A 283 -26.48 7.49 -0.43
C VAL A 283 -27.34 8.70 -0.05
N ARG A 284 -27.11 9.27 1.14
CA ARG A 284 -27.84 10.43 1.65
C ARG A 284 -27.32 11.76 1.11
N GLU A 285 -26.19 11.80 0.41
CA GLU A 285 -25.66 13.02 -0.21
C GLU A 285 -26.19 13.18 -1.65
N PRO A 286 -26.71 14.37 -2.06
CA PRO A 286 -27.16 14.60 -3.42
C PRO A 286 -25.97 14.65 -4.39
N SER A 287 -25.86 13.61 -5.22
CA SER A 287 -24.97 13.44 -6.38
C SER A 287 -23.49 13.09 -6.11
N ALA A 288 -23.13 11.86 -6.49
CA ALA A 288 -21.95 11.57 -7.29
C ALA A 288 -22.29 10.34 -8.14
N ALA A 289 -21.98 10.38 -9.43
CA ALA A 289 -22.21 9.29 -10.37
C ALA A 289 -21.58 7.99 -9.84
N LYS A 290 -22.34 6.89 -9.89
CA LYS A 290 -21.78 5.55 -9.71
C LYS A 290 -20.96 5.23 -10.97
N ASP A 291 -19.68 5.56 -10.97
CA ASP A 291 -18.74 5.02 -11.94
C ASP A 291 -18.28 3.63 -11.47
N THR A 292 -19.23 2.70 -11.40
CA THR A 292 -18.92 1.28 -11.20
C THR A 292 -18.65 0.65 -12.56
N GLU A 293 -17.57 1.05 -13.22
CA GLU A 293 -16.98 0.21 -14.25
C GLU A 293 -16.20 -0.90 -13.54
N ALA A 294 -16.93 -1.93 -13.09
CA ALA A 294 -16.30 -3.23 -13.00
C ALA A 294 -15.86 -3.60 -14.41
N GLY A 295 -14.57 -3.89 -14.61
CA GLY A 295 -14.04 -4.27 -15.91
C GLY A 295 -14.92 -5.35 -16.53
N SER A 296 -15.28 -5.17 -17.80
CA SER A 296 -16.15 -6.14 -18.49
C SER A 296 -15.49 -7.52 -18.48
N SER A 297 -16.29 -8.59 -18.54
CA SER A 297 -15.74 -9.96 -18.64
C SER A 297 -14.76 -10.12 -19.81
N GLU A 298 -14.92 -9.32 -20.86
CA GLU A 298 -14.01 -9.29 -22.01
C GLU A 298 -12.67 -8.64 -21.65
N ASP A 299 -12.67 -7.56 -20.84
CA ASP A 299 -11.47 -6.87 -20.38
C ASP A 299 -10.55 -7.79 -19.54
N VAL A 300 -11.13 -8.57 -18.63
CA VAL A 300 -10.38 -9.53 -17.80
C VAL A 300 -9.79 -10.66 -18.66
N THR A 301 -10.50 -11.09 -19.70
CA THR A 301 -10.10 -12.24 -20.53
C THR A 301 -8.85 -11.95 -21.34
N TRP A 302 -8.76 -10.79 -22.01
CA TRP A 302 -7.58 -10.46 -22.80
C TRP A 302 -6.36 -10.17 -21.92
N LYS A 303 -6.55 -9.53 -20.75
CA LYS A 303 -5.45 -9.27 -19.80
C LYS A 303 -4.83 -10.57 -19.32
N LYS A 304 -5.67 -11.55 -18.94
CA LYS A 304 -5.20 -12.89 -18.57
C LYS A 304 -4.43 -13.57 -19.70
N ALA A 305 -4.95 -13.52 -20.94
CA ALA A 305 -4.28 -14.11 -22.10
C ALA A 305 -2.91 -13.46 -22.36
N LEU A 306 -2.81 -12.12 -22.21
CA LEU A 306 -1.54 -11.40 -22.33
C LEU A 306 -0.55 -11.81 -21.24
N CYS A 307 -0.98 -11.90 -19.97
CA CYS A 307 -0.12 -12.35 -18.88
C CYS A 307 0.45 -13.75 -19.13
N GLN A 308 -0.37 -14.67 -19.64
CA GLN A 308 0.05 -16.02 -20.00
C GLN A 308 1.05 -16.04 -21.17
N ASP A 309 0.84 -15.23 -22.21
CA ASP A 309 1.82 -15.08 -23.32
C ASP A 309 3.18 -14.57 -22.79
N LEU A 310 3.14 -13.54 -21.94
CA LEU A 310 4.35 -12.97 -21.34
C LEU A 310 5.13 -14.01 -20.52
N GLU A 311 4.44 -14.81 -19.70
CA GLU A 311 5.06 -15.91 -18.97
C GLU A 311 5.64 -16.97 -19.92
N ASN A 312 4.87 -17.43 -20.90
CA ASN A 312 5.31 -18.44 -21.88
C ASN A 312 6.56 -17.97 -22.67
N ARG A 313 6.70 -16.66 -22.86
CA ARG A 313 7.87 -16.04 -23.48
C ARG A 313 9.04 -15.87 -22.50
N GLY A 314 8.94 -16.31 -21.26
CA GLY A 314 10.00 -16.30 -20.27
C GLY A 314 10.20 -14.97 -19.54
N LEU A 315 9.13 -14.16 -19.40
CA LEU A 315 9.22 -12.89 -18.69
C LEU A 315 9.68 -13.07 -17.23
N LEU A 316 9.11 -14.03 -16.50
CA LEU A 316 9.41 -14.24 -15.09
C LEU A 316 10.84 -14.73 -14.85
N ASP A 317 11.41 -15.52 -15.77
CA ASP A 317 12.83 -15.90 -15.73
C ASP A 317 13.74 -14.68 -15.93
N LEU A 318 13.36 -13.77 -16.84
CA LEU A 318 14.10 -12.53 -17.04
C LEU A 318 14.07 -11.63 -15.80
N THR A 319 12.88 -11.34 -15.25
CA THR A 319 12.72 -10.44 -14.11
C THR A 319 13.32 -11.02 -12.83
N SER A 320 13.22 -12.34 -12.61
CA SER A 320 13.89 -12.99 -11.48
C SER A 320 15.42 -12.86 -11.54
N ARG A 321 16.02 -12.93 -12.75
CA ARG A 321 17.45 -12.66 -12.93
C ARG A 321 17.81 -11.19 -12.70
N LEU A 322 16.93 -10.26 -13.09
CA LEU A 322 17.11 -8.82 -12.82
C LEU A 322 17.09 -8.54 -11.32
N ASN A 323 16.17 -9.15 -10.57
CA ASN A 323 16.14 -9.09 -9.11
C ASN A 323 17.46 -9.56 -8.49
N LEU A 324 17.97 -10.71 -8.91
CA LEU A 324 19.24 -11.24 -8.41
C LEU A 324 20.42 -10.31 -8.73
N ALA A 325 20.48 -9.77 -9.94
CA ALA A 325 21.53 -8.85 -10.34
C ALA A 325 21.49 -7.53 -9.54
N SER A 326 20.29 -7.01 -9.27
CA SER A 326 20.10 -5.82 -8.42
C SER A 326 20.54 -6.06 -6.99
N LEU A 327 20.18 -7.21 -6.40
CA LEU A 327 20.58 -7.59 -5.05
C LEU A 327 22.12 -7.69 -4.93
N LEU A 328 22.76 -8.37 -5.90
CA LEU A 328 24.22 -8.51 -5.94
C LEU A 328 24.95 -7.18 -6.12
N ALA A 329 24.37 -6.25 -6.90
CA ALA A 329 24.93 -4.91 -7.07
C ALA A 329 24.74 -4.01 -5.82
N GLY A 330 23.62 -4.16 -5.11
CA GLY A 330 23.32 -3.42 -3.87
C GLY A 330 24.20 -3.83 -2.68
N ILE A 331 24.69 -5.07 -2.66
CA ILE A 331 25.62 -5.57 -1.64
C ILE A 331 26.96 -4.81 -1.67
N ASP A 332 27.36 -4.23 -2.80
CA ASP A 332 28.61 -3.42 -2.91
C ASP A 332 28.40 -1.95 -2.47
N THR A 333 27.15 -1.49 -2.33
CA THR A 333 26.81 -0.11 -1.90
C THR A 333 26.40 0.00 -0.43
N ALA A 334 26.26 -1.11 0.29
CA ALA A 334 25.82 -1.16 1.70
C ALA A 334 26.88 -0.70 2.74
N ARG A 335 27.71 0.29 2.39
CA ARG A 335 28.55 1.06 3.33
C ARG A 335 28.47 2.55 3.03
N ARG A 336 27.38 3.21 3.41
CA ARG A 336 27.40 4.65 3.75
C ARG A 336 26.50 4.95 4.97
N PRO A 337 27.03 5.63 6.00
CA PRO A 337 26.36 5.91 7.27
C PRO A 337 25.61 7.26 7.29
N ASP A 338 24.75 7.54 6.30
CA ASP A 338 24.11 8.84 6.18
C ASP A 338 22.73 8.69 5.52
N GLY A 339 21.69 8.72 6.37
CA GLY A 339 20.29 8.42 6.04
C GLY A 339 19.61 9.49 5.18
N LEU A 340 19.88 9.46 3.88
CA LEU A 340 19.06 10.10 2.85
C LEU A 340 18.35 9.01 2.03
N SER A 341 17.04 9.19 1.86
CA SER A 341 16.12 8.30 1.15
C SER A 341 16.54 8.06 -0.30
N GLU A 342 16.43 6.80 -0.74
CA GLU A 342 16.65 6.34 -2.11
C GLU A 342 15.78 7.09 -3.12
N VAL A 343 16.39 8.06 -3.80
CA VAL A 343 15.97 8.53 -5.13
C VAL A 343 17.26 8.75 -5.92
N GLU A 344 17.32 8.18 -7.13
CA GLU A 344 18.43 8.23 -8.09
C GLU A 344 19.64 7.29 -7.88
N VAL A 345 19.45 5.99 -8.14
CA VAL A 345 20.44 5.21 -8.89
C VAL A 345 19.68 4.27 -9.83
N TRP A 346 20.25 4.01 -11.02
CA TRP A 346 19.77 3.12 -12.10
C TRP A 346 19.14 3.78 -13.34
N PHE A 347 19.85 4.77 -13.91
CA PHE A 347 19.82 5.00 -15.36
C PHE A 347 21.22 5.32 -15.92
N THR A 348 22.17 4.40 -15.82
CA THR A 348 23.42 4.45 -16.61
C THR A 348 24.04 3.07 -16.86
N PHE A 349 23.31 2.14 -17.48
CA PHE A 349 23.97 1.10 -18.27
C PHE A 349 24.37 1.67 -19.64
N ARG A 350 25.40 2.54 -19.65
CA ARG A 350 26.20 2.76 -20.87
C ARG A 350 27.17 1.59 -21.00
N PHE A 351 26.90 0.69 -21.93
CA PHE A 351 27.88 -0.29 -22.39
C PHE A 351 29.21 0.41 -22.74
N PRO A 352 30.37 -0.13 -22.31
CA PRO A 352 31.65 0.50 -22.60
C PRO A 352 31.93 0.39 -24.10
N LYS A 353 31.89 1.52 -24.80
CA LYS A 353 32.61 1.65 -26.06
C LYS A 353 34.09 1.75 -25.72
N SER A 354 34.82 0.76 -26.20
CA SER A 354 36.27 0.68 -26.27
C SER A 354 36.95 2.01 -26.61
N LEU A 355 37.96 2.33 -25.80
CA LEU A 355 39.26 2.93 -26.14
C LEU A 355 39.35 4.23 -26.95
N THR A 356 40.33 5.02 -26.50
CA THR A 356 40.91 6.26 -27.07
C THR A 356 40.10 7.52 -26.80
N ALA A 357 40.66 8.68 -26.48
CA ALA A 357 41.97 9.12 -26.01
C ALA A 357 41.84 10.66 -25.85
N LEU A 358 42.66 11.25 -24.97
CA LEU A 358 43.07 12.65 -25.01
C LEU A 358 42.00 13.76 -24.84
N SER A 359 41.96 14.27 -23.61
CA SER A 359 42.52 15.58 -23.23
C SER A 359 41.85 16.90 -23.62
N LEU A 360 41.82 17.76 -22.59
CA LEU A 360 42.03 19.21 -22.56
C LEU A 360 40.84 20.18 -22.64
N TRP A 361 40.54 20.76 -21.47
CA TRP A 361 40.39 22.20 -21.17
C TRP A 361 39.40 23.02 -22.00
N LEU A 362 38.24 23.39 -21.41
CA LEU A 362 37.99 24.64 -20.66
C LEU A 362 36.62 24.58 -19.98
#